data_AF-A0A5E4XKU5-F1
#
_entry.id   AF-A0A5E4XKU5-F1
#
_cell.length_a   1.000
_cell.length_b   1.000
_cell.length_c   1.000
_cell.angle_alpha   90.00
_cell.angle_beta   90.00
_cell.angle_gamma   90.00
#
_symmetry.space_group_name_H-M   'P 1'
#
loop_
_entity.id
_entity.type
_entity.pdbx_description
1 polymer ?
#
loop_
_entity_poly.entity_id
_entity_poly.type
_entity_poly.pdbx_seq_one_letter_code
_entity_poly.pdbx_strand_id
1 'polypeptide(L)'
;MLETSVSDYPFRDEYLVRGRNFGEGVTELNVIKFSRYMRAQQLHTMPKAKRGESEKKEDNRLASAKRARRRVRLLCKALGADRMITLTYRENMKDKKRLNRDYDKVRRRLGKYMDFQYVAVAERQKRGAWHIHIAVKGRQNYRLLRSIWHSVVGANNGNVDVRNPLREKGLRHKLAAYLSKYITKDFAEHKANEKRYWSSKGIKVPENESIAHILSDEPEKAIVIAFDTAEAWGASMDRCQVFWDDWQGCLWLATREN
;
A
#
# COMPACT_ATOMS: atom_id res chain seq x y z
N MET A 1 -52.61 -7.50 12.28
CA MET A 1 -51.42 -8.20 11.76
C MET A 1 -50.86 -7.31 10.65
N LEU A 2 -49.96 -6.39 11.01
CA LEU A 2 -49.31 -5.51 10.03
C LEU A 2 -48.06 -6.25 9.54
N GLU A 3 -48.15 -6.87 8.37
CA GLU A 3 -46.96 -7.23 7.61
C GLU A 3 -46.31 -5.93 7.15
N THR A 4 -45.44 -5.36 8.00
CA THR A 4 -44.48 -4.36 7.55
C THR A 4 -43.49 -5.09 6.65
N SER A 5 -43.77 -5.08 5.34
CA SER A 5 -42.79 -5.46 4.34
C SER A 5 -41.51 -4.67 4.58
N VAL A 6 -40.37 -5.36 4.63
CA VAL A 6 -39.03 -4.80 4.90
C VAL A 6 -38.56 -3.84 3.76
N SER A 7 -39.46 -3.46 2.84
CA SER A 7 -39.18 -2.63 1.66
C SER A 7 -39.48 -1.13 1.81
N ASP A 8 -40.08 -0.66 2.91
CA ASP A 8 -40.51 0.75 3.04
C ASP A 8 -39.49 1.72 3.67
N TYR A 9 -38.33 1.23 4.13
CA TYR A 9 -37.29 2.13 4.64
C TYR A 9 -36.51 2.81 3.50
N PRO A 10 -36.35 4.15 3.53
CA PRO A 10 -35.65 4.89 2.47
C PRO A 10 -34.14 4.58 2.41
N PHE A 11 -33.61 4.00 3.49
CA PHE A 11 -32.23 3.56 3.62
C PHE A 11 -32.21 2.06 3.90
N ARG A 12 -31.27 1.37 3.24
CA ARG A 12 -30.95 -0.01 3.52
C ARG A 12 -29.47 -0.11 3.86
N ASP A 13 -29.18 -0.68 5.01
CA ASP A 13 -27.82 -1.02 5.38
C ASP A 13 -27.42 -2.32 4.68
N GLU A 14 -26.33 -2.24 3.93
CA GLU A 14 -25.79 -3.33 3.13
C GLU A 14 -24.31 -3.53 3.50
N TYR A 15 -23.85 -4.77 3.43
CA TYR A 15 -22.43 -5.11 3.64
C TYR A 15 -21.79 -5.60 2.35
N LEU A 16 -20.60 -5.11 2.08
CA LEU A 16 -19.79 -5.55 0.95
C LEU A 16 -18.50 -6.19 1.44
N VAL A 17 -18.32 -7.47 1.10
CA VAL A 17 -17.09 -8.21 1.39
C VAL A 17 -16.19 -8.14 0.17
N ARG A 18 -14.99 -7.61 0.35
CA ARG A 18 -13.99 -7.50 -0.72
C ARG A 18 -12.63 -7.98 -0.24
N GLY A 19 -11.89 -8.62 -1.12
CA GLY A 19 -10.62 -9.23 -0.75
C GLY A 19 -9.53 -9.09 -1.79
N ARG A 20 -8.31 -9.39 -1.36
CA ARG A 20 -7.15 -9.60 -2.22
C ARG A 20 -6.41 -10.83 -1.74
N ASN A 21 -6.15 -11.77 -2.65
CA ASN A 21 -5.26 -12.88 -2.40
C ASN A 21 -3.86 -12.57 -2.96
N PHE A 22 -2.85 -12.48 -2.10
CA PHE A 22 -1.46 -12.23 -2.48
C PHE A 22 -0.65 -13.52 -2.67
N GLY A 23 -1.25 -14.69 -2.47
CA GLY A 23 -0.59 -15.99 -2.51
C GLY A 23 0.16 -16.33 -1.21
N GLU A 24 0.68 -17.56 -1.13
CA GLU A 24 1.42 -18.08 0.04
C GLU A 24 0.65 -17.97 1.38
N GLY A 25 -0.69 -18.02 1.36
CA GLY A 25 -1.55 -17.85 2.55
C GLY A 25 -1.81 -16.39 2.95
N VAL A 26 -1.21 -15.43 2.24
CA VAL A 26 -1.35 -14.00 2.53
C VAL A 26 -2.57 -13.42 1.84
N THR A 27 -3.57 -13.04 2.62
CA THR A 27 -4.80 -12.43 2.13
C THR A 27 -5.06 -11.10 2.82
N GLU A 28 -5.96 -10.32 2.25
CA GLU A 28 -6.50 -9.12 2.90
C GLU A 28 -7.96 -8.97 2.52
N LEU A 29 -8.83 -8.95 3.52
CA LEU A 29 -10.26 -8.86 3.38
C LEU A 29 -10.78 -7.63 4.11
N ASN A 30 -11.79 -7.02 3.53
CA ASN A 30 -12.46 -5.84 4.06
C ASN A 30 -13.96 -6.09 3.98
N VAL A 31 -14.64 -5.88 5.09
CA VAL A 31 -16.10 -5.76 5.14
C VAL A 31 -16.41 -4.28 5.30
N ILE A 32 -17.27 -3.75 4.45
CA ILE A 32 -17.67 -2.34 4.50
C ILE A 32 -19.19 -2.29 4.56
N LYS A 33 -19.72 -1.72 5.65
CA LYS A 33 -21.10 -1.29 5.74
C LYS A 33 -21.32 -0.03 4.90
N PHE A 34 -22.40 0.02 4.15
CA PHE A 34 -22.87 1.26 3.54
C PHE A 34 -24.39 1.33 3.56
N SER A 35 -24.90 2.51 3.91
CA SER A 35 -26.33 2.80 3.86
C SER A 35 -26.68 3.26 2.45
N ARG A 36 -27.41 2.43 1.72
CA ARG A 36 -27.90 2.77 0.38
C ARG A 36 -29.22 3.53 0.52
N TYR A 37 -29.21 4.79 0.10
CA TYR A 37 -30.45 5.55 -0.07
C TYR A 37 -31.09 5.17 -1.41
N MET A 38 -32.26 4.54 -1.35
CA MET A 38 -32.88 3.92 -2.53
C MET A 38 -33.37 4.97 -3.56
N ARG A 39 -33.64 6.21 -3.13
CA ARG A 39 -34.19 7.26 -3.99
C ARG A 39 -33.17 8.18 -4.68
N ALA A 40 -31.85 8.02 -4.45
CA ALA A 40 -30.83 8.89 -5.06
C ALA A 40 -29.73 8.13 -5.83
N GLN A 41 -30.05 6.95 -6.36
CA GLN A 41 -29.10 6.15 -7.16
C GLN A 41 -28.51 6.93 -8.35
N GLN A 42 -29.24 7.90 -8.90
CA GLN A 42 -28.83 8.76 -10.01
C GLN A 42 -27.76 9.82 -9.63
N LEU A 43 -27.49 10.07 -8.35
CA LEU A 43 -26.42 11.01 -7.96
C LEU A 43 -25.03 10.48 -8.32
N HIS A 44 -24.85 9.14 -8.37
CA HIS A 44 -23.57 8.54 -8.77
C HIS A 44 -23.25 8.72 -10.26
N THR A 45 -24.25 9.00 -11.11
CA THR A 45 -24.07 9.31 -12.54
C THR A 45 -23.72 10.77 -12.81
N MET A 46 -23.67 11.63 -11.79
CA MET A 46 -23.30 13.03 -11.99
C MET A 46 -21.85 13.17 -12.47
N PRO A 47 -21.60 14.06 -13.45
CA PRO A 47 -20.27 14.27 -14.00
C PRO A 47 -19.31 14.82 -12.94
N LYS A 48 -18.18 14.16 -12.76
CA LYS A 48 -17.11 14.64 -11.88
C LYS A 48 -16.36 15.79 -12.58
N ALA A 49 -15.99 16.81 -11.80
CA ALA A 49 -15.18 17.92 -12.29
C ALA A 49 -13.90 17.44 -12.98
N LYS A 50 -13.50 18.13 -14.05
CA LYS A 50 -12.29 17.82 -14.81
C LYS A 50 -11.05 17.92 -13.90
N ARG A 51 -10.07 17.06 -14.19
CA ARG A 51 -8.82 16.95 -13.42
C ARG A 51 -8.08 18.30 -13.42
N GLY A 52 -7.94 18.92 -12.25
CA GLY A 52 -7.20 20.17 -12.05
C GLY A 52 -8.06 21.42 -11.91
N GLU A 53 -9.34 21.34 -12.26
CA GLU A 53 -10.32 22.44 -12.20
C GLU A 53 -11.15 22.44 -10.92
N SER A 54 -10.87 21.52 -9.99
CA SER A 54 -11.55 21.49 -8.70
C SER A 54 -11.11 22.66 -7.81
N GLU A 55 -12.05 23.36 -7.21
CA GLU A 55 -11.77 24.37 -6.17
C GLU A 55 -11.07 23.74 -4.94
N LYS A 56 -11.32 22.45 -4.66
CA LYS A 56 -10.75 21.70 -3.52
C LYS A 56 -9.36 21.10 -3.80
N LYS A 57 -8.37 21.96 -4.09
CA LYS A 57 -6.98 21.53 -4.41
C LYS A 57 -6.31 20.77 -3.26
N GLU A 58 -6.58 21.12 -2.02
CA GLU A 58 -5.97 20.49 -0.84
C GLU A 58 -6.52 19.08 -0.59
N ASP A 59 -7.85 18.90 -0.61
CA ASP A 59 -8.49 17.60 -0.50
C ASP A 59 -8.01 16.64 -1.59
N ASN A 60 -7.81 17.14 -2.81
CA ASN A 60 -7.27 16.37 -3.91
C ASN A 60 -5.81 15.97 -3.70
N ARG A 61 -4.99 16.82 -3.09
CA ARG A 61 -3.61 16.47 -2.69
C ARG A 61 -3.62 15.37 -1.63
N LEU A 62 -4.44 15.51 -0.58
CA LEU A 62 -4.57 14.53 0.49
C LEU A 62 -5.10 13.18 -0.01
N ALA A 63 -6.14 13.18 -0.85
CA ALA A 63 -6.69 11.96 -1.45
C ALA A 63 -5.67 11.26 -2.37
N SER A 64 -4.92 12.04 -3.15
CA SER A 64 -3.86 11.53 -4.01
C SER A 64 -2.70 10.94 -3.18
N ALA A 65 -2.33 11.58 -2.08
CA ALA A 65 -1.35 11.05 -1.13
C ALA A 65 -1.84 9.73 -0.53
N LYS A 66 -3.07 9.67 0.01
CA LYS A 66 -3.70 8.45 0.55
C LYS A 66 -3.68 7.30 -0.46
N ARG A 67 -4.04 7.57 -1.72
CA ARG A 67 -3.98 6.58 -2.82
C ARG A 67 -2.56 6.06 -3.06
N ALA A 68 -1.57 6.95 -3.10
CA ALA A 68 -0.18 6.56 -3.27
C ALA A 68 0.32 5.71 -2.09
N ARG A 69 -0.02 6.07 -0.84
CA ARG A 69 0.29 5.26 0.36
C ARG A 69 -0.23 3.85 0.22
N ARG A 70 -1.54 3.72 -0.08
CA ARG A 70 -2.20 2.43 -0.26
C ARG A 70 -1.50 1.63 -1.35
N ARG A 71 -1.17 2.25 -2.49
CA ARG A 71 -0.53 1.55 -3.59
C ARG A 71 0.85 1.03 -3.22
N VAL A 72 1.67 1.82 -2.52
CA VAL A 72 2.97 1.35 -2.02
C VAL A 72 2.79 0.16 -1.08
N ARG A 73 1.89 0.23 -0.10
CA ARG A 73 1.62 -0.88 0.84
C ARG A 73 1.29 -2.17 0.09
N LEU A 74 0.39 -2.07 -0.90
CA LEU A 74 -0.01 -3.20 -1.73
C LEU A 74 1.15 -3.75 -2.57
N LEU A 75 1.99 -2.88 -3.14
CA LEU A 75 3.18 -3.29 -3.89
C LEU A 75 4.21 -4.00 -3.00
N CYS A 76 4.48 -3.48 -1.79
CA CYS A 76 5.39 -4.13 -0.85
C CYS A 76 4.88 -5.51 -0.41
N LYS A 77 3.55 -5.64 -0.22
CA LYS A 77 2.90 -6.91 0.12
C LYS A 77 2.99 -7.91 -1.04
N ALA A 78 2.66 -7.48 -2.26
CA ALA A 78 2.77 -8.31 -3.46
C ALA A 78 4.22 -8.70 -3.81
N LEU A 79 5.19 -7.82 -3.54
CA LEU A 79 6.61 -8.13 -3.68
C LEU A 79 7.07 -9.19 -2.66
N GLY A 80 6.36 -9.35 -1.54
CA GLY A 80 6.85 -10.11 -0.40
C GLY A 80 8.13 -9.48 0.18
N ALA A 81 8.15 -8.15 0.30
CA ALA A 81 9.34 -7.44 0.75
C ALA A 81 9.71 -7.80 2.19
N ASP A 82 10.96 -8.24 2.40
CA ASP A 82 11.48 -8.68 3.70
C ASP A 82 12.62 -7.77 4.22
N ARG A 83 13.17 -6.91 3.35
CA ARG A 83 14.32 -6.05 3.68
C ARG A 83 14.13 -4.64 3.18
N MET A 84 14.80 -3.72 3.87
CA MET A 84 14.89 -2.32 3.51
C MET A 84 16.33 -1.93 3.25
N ILE A 85 16.58 -1.37 2.08
CA ILE A 85 17.82 -0.69 1.74
C ILE A 85 17.58 0.82 1.92
N THR A 86 18.51 1.51 2.55
CA THR A 86 18.53 2.96 2.65
C THR A 86 19.77 3.48 1.97
N LEU A 87 19.59 4.27 0.91
CA LEU A 87 20.65 5.00 0.22
C LEU A 87 20.70 6.43 0.75
N THR A 88 21.83 6.84 1.30
CA THR A 88 22.02 8.20 1.83
C THR A 88 23.17 8.91 1.13
N TYR A 89 23.06 10.23 1.07
CA TYR A 89 24.15 11.11 0.67
C TYR A 89 24.93 11.56 1.90
N ARG A 90 26.26 11.67 1.77
CA ARG A 90 27.07 12.29 2.84
C ARG A 90 26.82 13.79 2.90
N GLU A 91 26.78 14.45 1.74
CA GLU A 91 26.42 15.85 1.59
C GLU A 91 24.94 16.13 1.94
N ASN A 92 24.61 17.40 2.20
CA ASN A 92 23.23 17.83 2.41
C ASN A 92 22.48 17.98 1.07
N MET A 93 22.21 16.84 0.42
CA MET A 93 21.57 16.79 -0.90
C MET A 93 20.12 17.28 -0.87
N LYS A 94 19.84 18.46 -1.42
CA LYS A 94 18.46 19.00 -1.52
C LYS A 94 17.89 18.94 -2.94
N ASP A 95 18.72 18.67 -3.94
CA ASP A 95 18.30 18.61 -5.35
C ASP A 95 17.60 17.28 -5.67
N LYS A 96 16.28 17.34 -5.82
CA LYS A 96 15.45 16.20 -6.17
C LYS A 96 15.61 15.76 -7.63
N LYS A 97 15.98 16.65 -8.56
CA LYS A 97 16.26 16.24 -9.95
C LYS A 97 17.52 15.38 -10.00
N ARG A 98 18.56 15.76 -9.25
CA ARG A 98 19.76 14.94 -9.07
C ARG A 98 19.43 13.59 -8.42
N LEU A 99 18.63 13.58 -7.34
CA LEU A 99 18.16 12.34 -6.70
C LEU A 99 17.52 11.37 -7.71
N ASN A 100 16.60 11.87 -8.53
CA ASN A 100 15.89 11.07 -9.53
C ASN A 100 16.85 10.48 -10.57
N ARG A 101 17.81 11.28 -11.06
CA ARG A 101 18.82 10.86 -12.05
C ARG A 101 19.78 9.84 -11.47
N ASP A 102 20.24 10.05 -10.25
CA ASP A 102 21.17 9.15 -9.56
C ASP A 102 20.49 7.80 -9.31
N TYR A 103 19.25 7.83 -8.80
CA TYR A 103 18.48 6.61 -8.59
C TYR A 103 18.19 5.85 -9.88
N ASP A 104 17.91 6.57 -10.97
CA ASP A 104 17.70 6.00 -12.30
C ASP A 104 18.95 5.27 -12.82
N LYS A 105 20.15 5.78 -12.54
CA LYS A 105 21.41 5.09 -12.84
C LYS A 105 21.60 3.85 -11.97
N VAL A 106 21.33 3.95 -10.66
CA VAL A 106 21.47 2.83 -9.71
C VAL A 106 20.56 1.67 -10.10
N ARG A 107 19.27 1.92 -10.29
CA ARG A 107 18.30 0.86 -10.64
C ARG A 107 18.64 0.18 -11.96
N ARG A 108 19.11 0.94 -12.96
CA ARG A 108 19.51 0.40 -14.27
C ARG A 108 20.76 -0.46 -14.15
N ARG A 109 21.74 -0.04 -13.35
CA ARG A 109 22.96 -0.84 -13.10
C ARG A 109 22.62 -2.12 -12.33
N LEU A 110 21.81 -2.03 -11.28
CA LEU A 110 21.38 -3.22 -10.52
C LEU A 110 20.63 -4.22 -11.41
N GLY A 111 19.70 -3.74 -12.24
CA GLY A 111 18.96 -4.59 -13.17
C GLY A 111 19.80 -5.27 -14.25
N LYS A 112 21.06 -4.87 -14.46
CA LYS A 112 22.00 -5.57 -15.36
C LYS A 112 22.70 -6.76 -14.68
N TYR A 113 22.84 -6.73 -13.35
CA TYR A 113 23.59 -7.73 -12.60
C TYR A 113 22.69 -8.70 -11.82
N MET A 114 21.44 -8.34 -11.58
CA MET A 114 20.48 -9.17 -10.85
C MET A 114 19.04 -8.85 -11.27
N ASP A 115 18.13 -9.81 -11.10
CA ASP A 115 16.70 -9.53 -11.17
C ASP A 115 16.28 -8.66 -9.97
N PHE A 116 16.22 -7.35 -10.20
CA PHE A 116 16.01 -6.36 -9.16
C PHE A 116 14.54 -5.94 -9.09
N GLN A 117 13.76 -6.65 -8.28
CA GLN A 117 12.41 -6.24 -7.91
C GLN A 117 12.42 -5.33 -6.68
N TYR A 118 11.82 -4.15 -6.80
CA TYR A 118 11.88 -3.15 -5.75
C TYR A 118 10.63 -2.27 -5.69
N VAL A 119 10.42 -1.66 -4.51
CA VAL A 119 9.55 -0.50 -4.31
C VAL A 119 10.36 0.56 -3.58
N ALA A 120 10.50 1.77 -4.13
CA ALA A 120 11.39 2.78 -3.59
C ALA A 120 10.73 4.14 -3.45
N VAL A 121 11.15 4.91 -2.45
CA VAL A 121 10.65 6.26 -2.16
C VAL A 121 11.74 7.18 -1.66
N ALA A 122 11.61 8.44 -2.07
CA ALA A 122 12.43 9.55 -1.61
C ALA A 122 11.81 10.16 -0.34
N GLU A 123 12.61 10.30 0.71
CA GLU A 123 12.23 10.94 1.97
C GLU A 123 13.30 11.97 2.38
N ARG A 124 12.89 13.02 3.09
CA ARG A 124 13.81 14.00 3.67
C ARG A 124 14.24 13.58 5.06
N GLN A 125 15.56 13.53 5.28
CA GLN A 125 16.13 13.40 6.62
C GLN A 125 15.85 14.65 7.46
N LYS A 126 16.02 14.55 8.78
CA LYS A 126 15.94 15.70 9.71
C LYS A 126 16.85 16.87 9.30
N ARG A 127 18.01 16.59 8.67
CA ARG A 127 18.95 17.59 8.14
C ARG A 127 18.46 18.29 6.85
N GLY A 128 17.36 17.81 6.26
CA GLY A 128 16.82 18.25 4.97
C GLY A 128 17.42 17.56 3.75
N ALA A 129 18.40 16.67 3.94
CA ALA A 129 18.99 15.89 2.86
C ALA A 129 18.00 14.81 2.38
N TRP A 130 17.90 14.62 1.07
CA TRP A 130 17.17 13.49 0.51
C TRP A 130 17.90 12.18 0.76
N HIS A 131 17.15 11.14 1.07
CA HIS A 131 17.60 9.75 1.00
C HIS A 131 16.55 8.90 0.29
N ILE A 132 16.89 7.65 -0.01
CA ILE A 132 15.98 6.71 -0.68
C ILE A 132 15.82 5.48 0.17
N HIS A 133 14.57 5.17 0.52
CA HIS A 133 14.18 3.89 1.09
C HIS A 133 13.72 2.96 -0.02
N ILE A 134 14.24 1.72 -0.03
CA ILE A 134 13.94 0.71 -1.04
C ILE A 134 13.55 -0.59 -0.33
N ALA A 135 12.34 -1.04 -0.58
CA ALA A 135 11.85 -2.34 -0.18
C ALA A 135 12.23 -3.39 -1.25
N VAL A 136 12.79 -4.51 -0.81
CA VAL A 136 13.23 -5.62 -1.66
C VAL A 136 12.88 -6.97 -1.02
N LYS A 137 12.84 -8.02 -1.83
CA LYS A 137 12.71 -9.41 -1.36
C LYS A 137 14.07 -10.11 -1.44
N GLY A 138 14.42 -10.83 -0.38
CA GLY A 138 15.58 -11.71 -0.33
C GLY A 138 16.89 -11.01 -0.01
N ARG A 139 17.95 -11.81 0.16
CA ARG A 139 19.28 -11.34 0.53
C ARG A 139 19.86 -10.44 -0.56
N GLN A 140 20.50 -9.36 -0.15
CA GLN A 140 21.10 -8.38 -1.05
C GLN A 140 22.62 -8.43 -0.94
N ASN A 141 23.30 -8.28 -2.07
CA ASN A 141 24.76 -8.19 -2.09
C ASN A 141 25.20 -6.76 -1.72
N TYR A 142 25.63 -6.59 -0.47
CA TYR A 142 26.08 -5.32 0.09
C TYR A 142 27.26 -4.70 -0.68
N ARG A 143 28.21 -5.53 -1.12
CA ARG A 143 29.40 -5.05 -1.85
C ARG A 143 28.99 -4.50 -3.21
N LEU A 144 28.13 -5.21 -3.93
CA LEU A 144 27.58 -4.76 -5.20
C LEU A 144 26.77 -3.47 -5.05
N LEU A 145 25.85 -3.41 -4.06
CA LEU A 145 25.03 -2.23 -3.81
C LEU A 145 25.88 -0.99 -3.49
N ARG A 146 26.87 -1.13 -2.59
CA ARG A 146 27.79 -0.03 -2.26
C ARG A 146 28.62 0.40 -3.46
N SER A 147 29.22 -0.55 -4.18
CA SER A 147 30.04 -0.26 -5.37
C SER A 147 29.22 0.53 -6.41
N ILE A 148 28.00 0.07 -6.71
CA ILE A 148 27.11 0.77 -7.64
C ILE A 148 26.72 2.15 -7.10
N TRP A 149 26.37 2.27 -5.82
CA TRP A 149 26.02 3.57 -5.24
C TRP A 149 27.17 4.58 -5.35
N HIS A 150 28.36 4.19 -4.89
CA HIS A 150 29.56 5.02 -4.94
C HIS A 150 29.96 5.38 -6.38
N SER A 151 29.78 4.48 -7.34
CA SER A 151 30.03 4.76 -8.76
C SER A 151 29.06 5.77 -9.38
N VAL A 152 27.99 6.15 -8.67
CA VAL A 152 27.00 7.15 -9.10
C VAL A 152 27.17 8.46 -8.35
N VAL A 153 27.31 8.42 -7.01
CA VAL A 153 27.38 9.63 -6.18
C VAL A 153 28.80 10.11 -5.84
N GLY A 154 29.81 9.29 -6.10
CA GLY A 154 31.21 9.49 -5.74
C GLY A 154 31.64 8.61 -4.56
N ALA A 155 32.92 8.20 -4.58
CA ALA A 155 33.49 7.24 -3.61
C ALA A 155 33.28 7.65 -2.14
N ASN A 156 33.32 8.95 -1.84
CA ASN A 156 33.21 9.47 -0.47
C ASN A 156 31.87 10.11 -0.12
N ASN A 157 30.84 9.98 -0.97
CA ASN A 157 29.64 10.80 -0.89
C ASN A 157 28.32 10.04 -0.65
N GLY A 158 28.35 8.85 -0.08
CA GLY A 158 27.11 8.18 0.30
C GLY A 158 27.32 6.95 1.16
N ASN A 159 26.23 6.45 1.76
CA ASN A 159 26.23 5.19 2.49
C ASN A 159 25.05 4.31 2.04
N VAL A 160 25.22 2.99 2.19
CA VAL A 160 24.18 2.00 1.93
C VAL A 160 24.00 1.14 3.18
N ASP A 161 22.81 1.24 3.76
CA ASP A 161 22.40 0.40 4.89
C ASP A 161 21.32 -0.58 4.42
N VAL A 162 21.50 -1.88 4.71
CA VAL A 162 20.43 -2.87 4.48
C VAL A 162 20.04 -3.47 5.82
N ARG A 163 18.78 -3.30 6.19
CA ARG A 163 18.22 -3.76 7.47
C ARG A 163 17.11 -4.76 7.21
N ASN A 164 16.99 -5.75 8.10
CA ASN A 164 15.77 -6.50 8.31
C ASN A 164 15.08 -5.92 9.55
N PRO A 165 14.04 -5.09 9.40
CA PRO A 165 13.43 -4.38 10.51
C PRO A 165 12.79 -5.28 11.57
N LEU A 166 12.28 -6.46 11.19
CA LEU A 166 11.50 -7.31 12.08
C LEU A 166 12.24 -8.55 12.57
N ARG A 167 13.46 -8.84 12.06
CA ARG A 167 14.36 -9.94 12.45
C ARG A 167 13.75 -11.37 12.48
N GLU A 168 12.46 -11.52 12.22
CA GLU A 168 11.68 -12.77 12.19
C GLU A 168 11.16 -13.07 10.78
N LYS A 169 11.10 -14.36 10.44
CA LYS A 169 10.45 -14.85 9.20
C LYS A 169 8.93 -14.79 9.35
N GLY A 170 8.19 -14.54 8.26
CA GLY A 170 6.71 -14.57 8.24
C GLY A 170 5.98 -13.25 8.57
N LEU A 171 6.70 -12.17 8.90
CA LEU A 171 6.09 -10.85 9.21
C LEU A 171 6.04 -9.88 8.01
N ARG A 172 5.93 -10.39 6.78
CA ARG A 172 5.93 -9.57 5.54
C ARG A 172 4.82 -8.50 5.55
N HIS A 173 3.64 -8.81 6.13
CA HIS A 173 2.53 -7.86 6.29
C HIS A 173 2.90 -6.66 7.19
N LYS A 174 3.61 -6.88 8.29
CA LYS A 174 4.09 -5.80 9.18
C LYS A 174 5.21 -4.98 8.52
N LEU A 175 6.06 -5.61 7.69
CA LEU A 175 7.09 -4.88 6.93
C LEU A 175 6.48 -3.95 5.89
N ALA A 176 5.48 -4.41 5.13
CA ALA A 176 4.79 -3.55 4.16
C ALA A 176 4.13 -2.33 4.84
N ALA A 177 3.53 -2.52 6.03
CA ALA A 177 2.97 -1.44 6.83
C ALA A 177 4.06 -0.49 7.37
N TYR A 178 5.15 -1.04 7.92
CA TYR A 178 6.29 -0.29 8.42
C TYR A 178 6.95 0.53 7.29
N LEU A 179 7.28 -0.10 6.16
CA LEU A 179 7.81 0.55 4.96
C LEU A 179 6.85 1.64 4.47
N SER A 180 5.55 1.34 4.36
CA SER A 180 4.54 2.33 3.97
C SER A 180 4.47 3.52 4.94
N LYS A 181 4.81 3.37 6.22
CA LYS A 181 4.86 4.49 7.17
C LYS A 181 5.97 5.47 6.82
N TYR A 182 7.20 5.00 6.62
CA TYR A 182 8.36 5.84 6.24
C TYR A 182 8.19 6.47 4.87
N ILE A 183 7.78 5.63 3.91
CA ILE A 183 7.52 6.03 2.53
C ILE A 183 6.55 7.21 2.46
N THR A 184 5.58 7.32 3.36
CA THR A 184 4.45 8.22 3.13
C THR A 184 4.42 9.48 3.98
N LYS A 185 5.47 9.67 4.79
CA LYS A 185 5.61 10.77 5.73
C LYS A 185 5.60 12.14 5.02
N ASP A 186 6.26 12.24 3.87
CA ASP A 186 6.38 13.48 3.11
C ASP A 186 5.37 13.60 1.95
N PHE A 187 4.38 12.69 1.86
CA PHE A 187 3.52 12.63 0.67
C PHE A 187 2.61 13.84 0.49
N ALA A 188 2.28 14.54 1.58
CA ALA A 188 1.49 15.76 1.56
C ALA A 188 2.28 16.97 1.02
N GLU A 189 3.60 16.96 1.16
CA GLU A 189 4.48 18.07 0.76
C GLU A 189 4.91 17.99 -0.72
N HIS A 190 4.60 16.90 -1.42
CA HIS A 190 4.91 16.77 -2.84
C HIS A 190 4.06 17.69 -3.71
N LYS A 191 4.70 18.28 -4.73
CA LYS A 191 4.00 19.08 -5.74
C LYS A 191 3.05 18.20 -6.55
N ALA A 192 2.00 18.82 -7.08
CA ALA A 192 1.08 18.14 -8.00
C ALA A 192 1.85 17.57 -9.20
N ASN A 193 1.47 16.36 -9.64
CA ASN A 193 2.12 15.57 -10.72
C ASN A 193 3.56 15.10 -10.44
N GLU A 194 4.08 15.28 -9.23
CA GLU A 194 5.38 14.74 -8.88
C GLU A 194 5.34 13.23 -8.61
N LYS A 195 6.36 12.51 -9.11
CA LYS A 195 6.49 11.07 -8.85
C LYS A 195 6.83 10.84 -7.37
N ARG A 196 5.89 10.25 -6.63
CA ARG A 196 6.02 10.01 -5.18
C ARG A 196 6.78 8.73 -4.84
N TYR A 197 6.79 7.75 -5.74
CA TYR A 197 7.46 6.47 -5.55
C TYR A 197 7.90 5.87 -6.89
N TRP A 198 8.84 4.92 -6.82
CA TRP A 198 9.24 4.04 -7.90
C TRP A 198 8.89 2.61 -7.54
N SER A 199 8.58 1.80 -8.55
CA SER A 199 8.37 0.37 -8.38
C SER A 199 8.78 -0.37 -9.65
N SER A 200 9.21 -1.61 -9.49
CA SER A 200 9.43 -2.51 -10.63
C SER A 200 8.11 -2.83 -11.32
N LYS A 201 8.10 -2.85 -12.65
CA LYS A 201 6.90 -3.16 -13.44
C LYS A 201 6.45 -4.63 -13.28
N GLY A 202 7.35 -5.52 -12.88
CA GLY A 202 7.07 -6.94 -12.67
C GLY A 202 6.24 -7.26 -11.42
N ILE A 203 6.03 -6.30 -10.52
CA ILE A 203 5.24 -6.52 -9.30
C ILE A 203 3.75 -6.43 -9.64
N LYS A 204 3.10 -7.59 -9.73
CA LYS A 204 1.66 -7.70 -9.96
C LYS A 204 0.93 -7.64 -8.62
N VAL A 205 0.16 -6.58 -8.41
CA VAL A 205 -0.72 -6.46 -7.25
C VAL A 205 -2.06 -7.12 -7.62
N PRO A 206 -2.57 -8.07 -6.82
CA PRO A 206 -3.85 -8.71 -7.08
C PRO A 206 -5.00 -7.70 -7.09
N GLU A 207 -6.00 -7.99 -7.93
CA GLU A 207 -7.22 -7.21 -8.00
C GLU A 207 -8.03 -7.35 -6.71
N ASN A 208 -8.88 -6.36 -6.47
CA ASN A 208 -9.71 -6.32 -5.28
C ASN A 208 -11.07 -6.96 -5.59
N GLU A 209 -11.13 -8.28 -5.43
CA GLU A 209 -12.29 -9.10 -5.75
C GLU A 209 -13.49 -8.71 -4.88
N SER A 210 -14.67 -8.71 -5.50
CA SER A 210 -15.96 -8.56 -4.81
C SER A 210 -16.47 -9.96 -4.51
N ILE A 211 -16.48 -10.33 -3.24
CA ILE A 211 -16.75 -11.71 -2.80
C ILE A 211 -18.23 -11.90 -2.52
N ALA A 212 -18.80 -10.99 -1.73
CA ALA A 212 -20.20 -11.05 -1.35
C ALA A 212 -20.77 -9.64 -1.20
N HIS A 213 -22.06 -9.52 -1.49
CA HIS A 213 -22.86 -8.33 -1.24
C HIS A 213 -24.12 -8.77 -0.49
N ILE A 214 -24.19 -8.41 0.79
CA ILE A 214 -25.29 -8.75 1.69
C ILE A 214 -26.23 -7.57 1.73
N LEU A 215 -27.49 -7.82 1.38
CA LEU A 215 -28.54 -6.80 1.23
C LEU A 215 -29.38 -6.63 2.52
N SER A 216 -28.84 -7.09 3.64
CA SER A 216 -29.46 -7.03 4.97
C SER A 216 -28.42 -6.57 6.00
N ASP A 217 -28.91 -6.01 7.12
CA ASP A 217 -28.04 -5.53 8.21
C ASP A 217 -27.58 -6.71 9.08
N GLU A 218 -26.74 -7.58 8.53
CA GLU A 218 -26.26 -8.80 9.17
C GLU A 218 -24.73 -8.82 9.21
N PRO A 219 -24.10 -8.07 10.14
CA PRO A 219 -22.64 -7.95 10.23
C PRO A 219 -21.97 -9.29 10.50
N GLU A 220 -22.56 -10.16 11.32
CA GLU A 220 -22.04 -11.49 11.64
C GLU A 220 -21.91 -12.36 10.38
N LYS A 221 -22.89 -12.33 9.47
CA LYS A 221 -22.79 -13.04 8.19
C LYS A 221 -21.65 -12.50 7.34
N ALA A 222 -21.47 -11.18 7.29
CA ALA A 222 -20.39 -10.56 6.53
C ALA A 222 -19.01 -10.90 7.10
N ILE A 223 -18.89 -10.96 8.42
CA ILE A 223 -17.66 -11.35 9.12
C ILE A 223 -17.34 -12.82 8.82
N VAL A 224 -18.31 -13.73 9.00
CA VAL A 224 -18.12 -15.18 8.72
C VAL A 224 -17.69 -15.40 7.28
N ILE A 225 -18.37 -14.79 6.31
CA ILE A 225 -17.97 -14.89 4.89
C ILE A 225 -16.52 -14.43 4.68
N ALA A 226 -16.07 -13.38 5.36
CA ALA A 226 -14.68 -12.92 5.25
C ALA A 226 -13.70 -13.99 5.77
N PHE A 227 -13.96 -14.59 6.94
CA PHE A 227 -13.10 -15.65 7.48
C PHE A 227 -13.11 -16.90 6.60
N ASP A 228 -14.29 -17.39 6.21
CA ASP A 228 -14.44 -18.56 5.33
C ASP A 228 -13.71 -18.35 4.00
N THR A 229 -13.78 -17.15 3.44
CA THR A 229 -13.04 -16.81 2.21
C THR A 229 -11.53 -16.84 2.43
N ALA A 230 -11.05 -16.38 3.57
CA ALA A 230 -9.62 -16.44 3.89
C ALA A 230 -9.13 -17.88 4.00
N GLU A 231 -9.89 -18.76 4.66
CA GLU A 231 -9.58 -20.20 4.76
C GLU A 231 -9.64 -20.89 3.39
N ALA A 232 -10.66 -20.60 2.59
CA ALA A 232 -10.80 -21.11 1.23
C ALA A 232 -9.64 -20.68 0.31
N TRP A 233 -9.06 -19.50 0.56
CA TRP A 233 -7.84 -19.03 -0.10
C TRP A 233 -6.54 -19.65 0.45
N GLY A 234 -6.65 -20.61 1.37
CA GLY A 234 -5.53 -21.33 1.96
C GLY A 234 -4.76 -20.53 3.00
N ALA A 235 -5.37 -19.50 3.59
CA ALA A 235 -4.73 -18.72 4.64
C ALA A 235 -4.86 -19.39 6.01
N SER A 236 -3.76 -19.44 6.76
CA SER A 236 -3.81 -19.79 8.18
C SER A 236 -4.42 -18.66 9.03
N MET A 237 -5.31 -19.01 9.96
CA MET A 237 -5.84 -18.07 10.96
C MET A 237 -4.87 -17.80 12.13
N ASP A 238 -3.79 -18.56 12.26
CA ASP A 238 -2.80 -18.31 13.31
C ASP A 238 -2.12 -16.93 13.18
N ARG A 239 -2.19 -16.14 14.25
CA ARG A 239 -1.73 -14.75 14.35
C ARG A 239 -2.20 -13.84 13.20
N CYS A 240 -3.42 -14.06 12.69
CA CYS A 240 -4.06 -13.11 11.80
C CYS A 240 -4.29 -11.77 12.51
N GLN A 241 -4.31 -10.68 11.75
CA GLN A 241 -4.67 -9.36 12.25
C GLN A 241 -6.12 -9.08 11.89
N VAL A 242 -6.91 -8.80 12.91
CA VAL A 242 -8.33 -8.48 12.78
C VAL A 242 -8.58 -7.14 13.43
N PHE A 243 -9.32 -6.28 12.74
CA PHE A 243 -9.87 -5.06 13.27
C PHE A 243 -11.35 -5.03 12.93
N TRP A 244 -12.19 -4.85 13.94
CA TRP A 244 -13.64 -4.67 13.80
C TRP A 244 -14.02 -3.36 14.48
N ASP A 245 -14.77 -2.53 13.78
CA ASP A 245 -15.46 -1.36 14.32
C ASP A 245 -16.96 -1.54 14.13
N ASP A 246 -17.65 -1.80 15.25
CA ASP A 246 -19.07 -2.08 15.30
C ASP A 246 -19.91 -0.87 14.86
N TRP A 247 -19.52 0.32 15.31
CA TRP A 247 -20.20 1.57 14.97
C TRP A 247 -20.15 1.88 13.47
N GLN A 248 -19.04 1.53 12.82
CA GLN A 248 -18.86 1.75 11.38
C GLN A 248 -19.23 0.52 10.53
N GLY A 249 -19.53 -0.62 11.15
CA GLY A 249 -19.74 -1.89 10.46
C GLY A 249 -18.57 -2.28 9.54
N CYS A 250 -17.34 -2.06 10.01
CA CYS A 250 -16.13 -2.21 9.21
C CYS A 250 -15.22 -3.30 9.78
N LEU A 251 -14.93 -4.32 8.98
CA LEU A 251 -13.94 -5.35 9.29
C LEU A 251 -12.72 -5.17 8.39
N TRP A 252 -11.54 -5.29 8.97
CA TRP A 252 -10.30 -5.53 8.24
C TRP A 252 -9.63 -6.80 8.76
N LEU A 253 -9.43 -7.76 7.87
CA LEU A 253 -8.74 -9.02 8.15
C LEU A 253 -7.50 -9.10 7.26
N ALA A 254 -6.35 -9.41 7.86
CA ALA A 254 -5.12 -9.69 7.14
C ALA A 254 -4.42 -10.90 7.74
N THR A 255 -4.14 -11.88 6.88
CA THR A 255 -3.45 -13.12 7.27
C THR A 255 -1.95 -13.03 6.99
N ARG A 256 -1.22 -13.99 7.54
CA ARG A 256 0.22 -14.16 7.34
C ARG A 256 0.51 -15.29 6.36
N GLU A 257 1.79 -15.47 6.06
CA GLU A 257 2.25 -16.61 5.27
C GLU A 257 2.11 -17.90 6.06
N ASN A 258 1.86 -18.99 5.33
CA ASN A 258 1.89 -20.34 5.89
C ASN A 258 3.31 -20.75 6.27
#